data_AF-A0A7V9CRD3-F1
#
_entry.id   AF-A0A7V9CRD3-F1
#
_cell.length_a   1.000
_cell.length_b   1.000
_cell.length_c   1.000
_cell.angle_alpha   90.00
_cell.angle_beta   90.00
_cell.angle_gamma   90.00
#
_symmetry.space_group_name_H-M   'P 1'
#
loop_
_entity.id
_entity.type
_entity.pdbx_description
1 polymer ?
#
loop_
_entity_poly.entity_id
_entity_poly.type
_entity_poly.pdbx_seq_one_letter_code
_entity_poly.pdbx_strand_id
1 'polypeptide(L)'
;MSHDRPTPAELAEAVREFLEREILPALDDHRLRFRTIVAINGLGILQRQLEASPAGPGEPDVAELARAIRAGEAPADVLETLKEHVAAKLRVANPKYLEHYR
;
A
#
# COMPACT_ATOMS: atom_id res chain seq x y z
N MET A 1 16.87 16.76 -24.91
CA MET A 1 15.83 16.94 -23.88
C MET A 1 14.98 15.68 -23.90
N SER A 2 15.21 14.76 -22.96
CA SER A 2 14.63 13.41 -22.99
C SER A 2 13.91 13.14 -21.68
N HIS A 3 12.79 13.81 -21.44
CA HIS A 3 11.89 13.58 -20.30
C HIS A 3 10.50 14.11 -20.66
N ASP A 4 9.62 13.24 -21.15
CA ASP A 4 8.17 13.50 -21.12
C ASP A 4 7.39 12.18 -21.20
N ARG A 5 7.77 11.21 -20.35
CA ARG A 5 6.99 9.98 -20.18
C ARG A 5 6.54 9.91 -18.73
N PRO A 6 5.24 9.69 -18.50
CA PRO A 6 4.72 9.58 -17.15
C PRO A 6 5.33 8.37 -16.44
N THR A 7 5.54 8.52 -15.14
CA THR A 7 5.92 7.44 -14.23
C THR A 7 4.77 6.43 -14.10
N PRO A 8 5.05 5.18 -13.67
CA PRO A 8 4.00 4.21 -13.38
C PRO A 8 2.98 4.70 -12.34
N ALA A 9 3.42 5.50 -11.36
CA ALA A 9 2.53 6.07 -10.34
C ALA A 9 1.57 7.09 -10.95
N GLU A 10 2.07 8.01 -11.78
CA GLU A 10 1.25 8.99 -12.50
C GLU A 10 0.26 8.32 -13.46
N LEU A 11 0.66 7.21 -14.12
CA LEU A 11 -0.26 6.42 -14.95
C LEU A 11 -1.37 5.75 -14.12
N ALA A 12 -1.01 5.15 -12.98
CA ALA A 12 -1.99 4.51 -12.09
C ALA A 12 -2.97 5.54 -11.52
N GLU A 13 -2.48 6.73 -11.17
CA GLU A 13 -3.29 7.86 -10.74
C GLU A 13 -4.27 8.30 -11.83
N ALA A 14 -3.77 8.57 -13.05
CA ALA A 14 -4.60 9.04 -14.15
C ALA A 14 -5.73 8.05 -14.49
N VAL A 15 -5.42 6.74 -14.51
CA VAL A 15 -6.44 5.71 -14.73
C VAL A 15 -7.45 5.67 -13.57
N ARG A 16 -6.99 5.77 -12.32
CA ARG A 16 -7.89 5.79 -11.16
C ARG A 16 -8.85 6.98 -11.24
N GLU A 17 -8.34 8.18 -11.50
CA GLU A 17 -9.15 9.39 -11.58
C GLU A 17 -10.15 9.33 -12.73
N PHE A 18 -9.75 8.80 -13.89
CA PHE A 18 -10.66 8.58 -15.01
C PHE A 18 -11.80 7.62 -14.64
N LEU A 19 -11.47 6.49 -14.01
CA LEU A 19 -12.49 5.53 -13.56
C LEU A 19 -13.43 6.15 -12.52
N GLU A 20 -12.92 6.98 -11.62
CA GLU A 20 -13.69 7.58 -10.53
C GLU A 20 -14.58 8.74 -11.01
N ARG A 21 -14.07 9.63 -11.86
CA ARG A 21 -14.74 10.86 -12.27
C ARG A 21 -15.62 10.70 -13.50
N GLU A 22 -15.21 9.86 -14.46
CA GLU A 22 -15.91 9.72 -15.74
C GLU A 22 -16.73 8.43 -15.81
N ILE A 23 -16.12 7.30 -15.44
CA ILE A 23 -16.76 5.99 -15.61
C ILE A 23 -17.77 5.72 -14.50
N LEU A 24 -17.36 5.79 -13.23
CA LEU A 24 -18.18 5.39 -12.10
C LEU A 24 -19.55 6.09 -12.03
N PRO A 25 -19.68 7.41 -12.32
CA PRO A 25 -20.97 8.09 -12.34
C PRO A 25 -21.88 7.68 -13.50
N ALA A 26 -21.32 7.19 -14.61
CA ALA A 26 -22.07 6.76 -15.80
C ALA A 26 -22.55 5.29 -15.74
N LEU A 27 -22.25 4.57 -14.66
CA LEU A 27 -22.63 3.17 -14.49
C LEU A 27 -23.94 3.00 -13.74
N ASP A 28 -24.96 2.48 -14.43
CA ASP A 28 -26.27 2.13 -13.85
C ASP A 28 -26.29 0.70 -13.27
N ASP A 29 -25.50 -0.23 -13.84
CA ASP A 29 -25.44 -1.61 -13.35
C ASP A 29 -24.68 -1.71 -12.03
N HIS A 30 -25.36 -2.21 -10.99
CA HIS A 30 -24.83 -2.28 -9.63
C HIS A 30 -23.57 -3.18 -9.53
N ARG A 31 -23.54 -4.30 -10.26
CA ARG A 31 -22.42 -5.25 -10.22
C ARG A 31 -21.18 -4.65 -10.88
N LEU A 32 -21.37 -3.98 -12.02
CA LEU A 32 -20.29 -3.28 -12.72
C LEU A 32 -19.79 -2.10 -11.89
N ARG A 33 -20.69 -1.32 -11.28
CA ARG A 33 -20.34 -0.24 -10.35
C ARG A 33 -19.46 -0.73 -9.20
N PHE A 34 -19.84 -1.85 -8.55
CA PHE A 34 -19.04 -2.47 -7.51
C PHE A 34 -17.64 -2.88 -8.00
N ARG A 35 -17.55 -3.53 -9.17
CA ARG A 35 -16.26 -3.93 -9.76
C ARG A 35 -15.37 -2.73 -10.07
N THR A 36 -15.94 -1.62 -10.54
CA THR A 36 -15.20 -0.38 -10.79
C THR A 36 -14.65 0.22 -9.49
N ILE A 37 -15.43 0.21 -8.41
CA ILE A 37 -14.96 0.64 -7.08
C ILE A 37 -13.78 -0.25 -6.62
N VAL A 38 -13.88 -1.57 -6.81
CA VAL A 38 -12.78 -2.49 -6.49
C VAL A 38 -11.51 -2.15 -7.30
N ALA A 39 -11.66 -1.87 -8.60
CA ALA A 39 -10.53 -1.47 -9.46
C ALA A 39 -9.91 -0.14 -9.01
N ILE A 40 -10.73 0.87 -8.70
CA ILE A 40 -10.28 2.17 -8.17
C ILE A 40 -9.49 1.99 -6.87
N ASN A 41 -10.00 1.19 -5.95
CA ASN A 41 -9.32 0.88 -4.69
C ASN A 41 -7.99 0.15 -4.92
N GLY A 42 -7.97 -0.84 -5.83
CA GLY A 42 -6.76 -1.56 -6.22
C GLY A 42 -5.69 -0.65 -6.82
N LEU A 43 -6.08 0.28 -7.71
CA LEU A 43 -5.18 1.30 -8.26
C LEU A 43 -4.65 2.24 -7.17
N GLY A 44 -5.48 2.61 -6.19
CA GLY A 44 -5.03 3.37 -5.02
C GLY A 44 -3.97 2.64 -4.19
N ILE A 45 -4.09 1.31 -4.03
CA ILE A 45 -3.06 0.49 -3.37
C ILE A 45 -1.79 0.47 -4.23
N LEU A 46 -1.92 0.22 -5.54
CA LEU A 46 -0.78 0.17 -6.46
C LEU A 46 -0.01 1.50 -6.48
N GLN A 47 -0.71 2.63 -6.53
CA GLN A 47 -0.06 3.95 -6.47
C GLN A 47 0.78 4.09 -5.18
N ARG A 48 0.21 3.75 -4.02
CA ARG A 48 0.95 3.80 -2.75
C ARG A 48 2.13 2.84 -2.71
N GLN A 49 2.05 1.69 -3.39
CA GLN A 49 3.20 0.78 -3.56
C GLN A 49 4.30 1.41 -4.42
N LEU A 50 3.93 2.07 -5.51
CA LEU A 50 4.88 2.71 -6.42
C LEU A 50 5.54 3.95 -5.81
N GLU A 51 4.84 4.66 -4.93
CA GLU A 51 5.36 5.79 -4.15
C GLU A 51 6.19 5.34 -2.94
N ALA A 52 5.92 4.15 -2.40
CA ALA A 52 6.73 3.57 -1.35
C ALA A 52 8.12 3.19 -1.93
N SER A 53 9.15 3.90 -1.47
CA SER A 53 10.54 3.55 -1.83
C SER A 53 10.83 2.09 -1.43
N PRO A 54 11.52 1.29 -2.26
CA PRO A 54 11.86 -0.11 -1.93
C PRO A 54 12.75 -0.25 -0.68
N ALA A 55 13.22 0.86 -0.11
CA ALA A 55 13.96 0.93 1.13
C ALA A 55 13.05 1.26 2.33
N GLY A 56 12.13 0.35 2.67
CA GLY A 56 11.94 0.08 4.10
C GLY A 56 13.23 -0.54 4.65
N PRO A 57 13.53 -0.46 5.96
CA PRO A 57 14.61 -1.26 6.53
C PRO A 57 14.44 -2.69 6.00
N GLY A 58 15.44 -3.17 5.25
CA GLY A 58 15.29 -4.35 4.38
C GLY A 58 14.55 -5.44 5.14
N GLU A 59 13.52 -6.03 4.51
CA GLU A 59 12.59 -6.94 5.18
C GLU A 59 13.39 -7.80 6.15
N PRO A 60 13.31 -7.56 7.48
CA PRO A 60 14.06 -8.37 8.42
C PRO A 60 13.68 -9.80 8.09
N ASP A 61 14.64 -10.72 8.00
CA ASP A 61 14.30 -12.12 7.72
C ASP A 61 13.27 -12.52 8.78
N VAL A 62 12.00 -12.54 8.36
CA VAL A 62 10.87 -12.67 9.27
C VAL A 62 10.97 -14.03 9.95
N ALA A 63 11.58 -15.00 9.29
CA ALA A 63 11.85 -16.31 9.86
C ALA A 63 12.96 -16.24 10.93
N GLU A 64 14.02 -15.46 10.71
CA GLU A 64 15.08 -15.23 11.69
C GLU A 64 14.56 -14.46 12.91
N LEU A 65 13.85 -13.34 12.70
CA LEU A 65 13.28 -12.55 13.79
C LEU A 65 12.26 -13.38 14.60
N ALA A 66 11.39 -14.14 13.92
CA ALA A 66 10.45 -15.03 14.60
C ALA A 66 11.14 -16.14 15.38
N ARG A 67 12.31 -16.62 14.92
CA ARG A 67 13.13 -17.58 15.66
C ARG A 67 13.71 -16.95 16.92
N ALA A 68 14.31 -15.77 16.83
CA ALA A 68 14.87 -15.05 17.97
C ALA A 68 13.80 -14.73 19.04
N ILE A 69 12.61 -14.30 18.62
CA ILE A 69 11.47 -14.08 19.53
C ILE A 69 11.09 -15.35 20.27
N ARG A 70 10.95 -16.48 19.56
CA ARG A 70 10.62 -17.79 20.20
C ARG A 70 11.73 -18.30 21.12
N ALA A 71 12.98 -17.97 20.82
CA ALA A 71 14.14 -18.33 21.64
C ALA A 71 14.32 -17.43 22.89
N GLY A 72 13.58 -16.32 22.99
CA GLY A 72 13.77 -15.32 24.05
C GLY A 72 14.99 -14.42 23.82
N GLU A 73 15.54 -14.42 22.61
CA GLU A 73 16.73 -13.67 22.18
C GLU A 73 16.37 -12.43 21.36
N ALA A 74 15.13 -11.95 21.49
CA ALA A 74 14.67 -10.79 20.74
C ALA A 74 15.43 -9.52 21.18
N PRO A 75 15.81 -8.65 20.22
CA PRO A 75 16.31 -7.32 20.53
C PRO A 75 15.36 -6.54 21.43
N ALA A 76 15.89 -5.65 22.28
CA ALA A 76 15.06 -4.86 23.21
C ALA A 76 14.05 -3.95 22.49
N ASP A 77 14.37 -3.52 21.28
CA ASP A 77 13.57 -2.66 20.40
C ASP A 77 12.63 -3.46 19.47
N VAL A 78 12.55 -4.80 19.61
CA VAL A 78 11.80 -5.66 18.68
C VAL A 78 10.35 -5.21 18.47
N LEU A 79 9.68 -4.75 19.52
CA LEU A 79 8.29 -4.31 19.43
C LEU A 79 8.16 -3.03 18.59
N GLU A 80 9.05 -2.07 18.79
CA GLU A 80 9.03 -0.80 18.06
C GLU A 80 9.40 -1.03 16.59
N THR A 81 10.41 -1.86 16.32
CA THR A 81 10.78 -2.27 14.95
C THR A 81 9.63 -2.98 14.23
N LEU A 82 8.92 -3.88 14.91
CA LEU A 82 7.74 -4.54 14.34
C LEU A 82 6.59 -3.56 14.08
N LYS A 83 6.38 -2.59 14.99
CA LYS A 83 5.37 -1.54 14.81
C LYS A 83 5.66 -0.69 13.58
N GLU A 84 6.91 -0.27 13.40
CA GLU A 84 7.32 0.49 12.22
C GLU A 84 7.09 -0.29 10.92
N HIS A 85 7.41 -1.58 10.92
CA HIS A 85 7.21 -2.46 9.76
C HIS A 85 5.74 -2.63 9.41
N VAL A 86 4.90 -2.89 10.41
CA VAL A 86 3.44 -3.00 10.21
C VAL A 86 2.86 -1.67 9.76
N ALA A 87 3.29 -0.55 10.35
CA ALA A 87 2.85 0.78 9.93
C ALA A 87 3.20 1.04 8.45
N ALA A 88 4.39 0.63 7.99
CA ALA A 88 4.76 0.71 6.58
C ALA A 88 3.82 -0.11 5.68
N LYS A 89 3.49 -1.35 6.07
CA LYS A 89 2.53 -2.19 5.35
C LYS A 89 1.12 -1.59 5.33
N LEU A 90 0.68 -0.99 6.45
CA LEU A 90 -0.63 -0.36 6.55
C LEU A 90 -0.75 0.91 5.70
N ARG A 91 0.30 1.73 5.59
CA ARG A 91 0.32 2.88 4.67
C ARG A 91 -0.01 2.46 3.24
N VAL A 92 0.47 1.30 2.82
CA VAL A 92 0.18 0.76 1.49
C VAL A 92 -1.23 0.17 1.41
N ALA A 93 -1.54 -0.77 2.31
CA ALA A 93 -2.77 -1.55 2.24
C ALA A 93 -4.02 -0.71 2.55
N ASN A 94 -4.01 -0.01 3.68
CA ASN A 94 -5.12 0.84 4.12
C ASN A 94 -4.65 1.82 5.24
N PRO A 95 -4.36 3.10 4.88
CA PRO A 95 -3.87 4.10 5.83
C PRO A 95 -4.80 4.38 7.01
N LYS A 96 -6.11 4.16 6.89
CA LYS A 96 -7.08 4.46 7.95
C LYS A 96 -6.81 3.68 9.23
N TYR A 97 -6.22 2.49 9.13
CA TYR A 97 -5.89 1.69 10.30
C TYR A 97 -4.78 2.31 11.15
N LEU A 98 -3.98 3.25 10.62
CA LEU A 98 -2.96 3.97 11.38
C LEU A 98 -3.57 4.87 12.46
N GLU A 99 -4.83 5.29 12.31
CA GLU A 99 -5.54 6.11 13.31
C GLU A 99 -5.74 5.35 14.64
N HIS A 100 -5.82 4.03 14.57
CA HIS A 100 -5.98 3.14 15.71
C HIS A 100 -4.68 2.42 16.11
N TYR A 101 -3.59 2.63 15.37
CA TYR A 101 -2.32 1.89 15.50
C TYR A 101 -1.35 2.54 16.51
N ARG A 102 -1.83 3.16 17.59
CA ARG A 102 -0.97 3.77 18.63
C ARG A 102 -0.40 2.73 19.60
#